data_AF-A0A9P5SPD8-F1
#
_entry.id   AF-A0A9P5SPD8-F1
#
_cell.length_a   1.000
_cell.length_b   1.000
_cell.length_c   1.000
_cell.angle_alpha   90.00
_cell.angle_beta   90.00
_cell.angle_gamma   90.00
#
_symmetry.space_group_name_H-M   'P 1'
#
loop_
_entity.id
_entity.type
_entity.pdbx_description
1 polymer ?
#
loop_
_entity_poly.entity_id
_entity_poly.type
_entity_poly.pdbx_seq_one_letter_code
_entity_poly.pdbx_strand_id
1 'polypeptide(L)'
;MGQVQSRQHDESYFKLESSDKAALEKKYIDLASANKGGKVLETSDELFGEGFHLIKDGPAIEDKNRETASGFWKDGWETRRHNKDSHHSATIQLASAGTIAGFDVDTSFFDGSHPAFASIEACLIVKGTKEDYQWKELLPKIPLNGNSHHYYGLQASDEIYTHVRLNMYPDGGIARLRVFGNISPIFPEDGTVFDLASLASGGIVVKSSDDRYGKPSNIILPVPGVNTRDGWQTRRSRVEGHHDWVEIKLGAAGQLKRVEIDLTHFRGNNPDFISLDACNSEYRDVQYDPEVKWIQLLPKTDVEGDKKNIFELATDDGAYTHIRLNIYPDGGISRLRVYGIRVPETENTEVAAAVEGLKMMETPADSALSSATLVETTRRETVKEVEEEQEENTKTVKTSLISEVSSVATLVENDTEEVEEEPVKKATKRGRPKAAATAAVAAVKLTAAAKKKAKGRSASVLDEDEVASTTSSPRTKRTRE
;
A
#
# COMPACT_ATOMS: atom_id res chain seq x y z
N MET A 1 23.21 -0.55 49.65
CA MET A 1 23.14 -1.14 48.28
C MET A 1 22.06 -0.37 47.54
N GLY A 2 22.34 0.19 46.38
CA GLY A 2 21.30 0.85 45.57
C GLY A 2 20.47 -0.20 44.84
N GLN A 3 19.16 -0.02 44.75
CA GLN A 3 18.31 -0.93 43.98
C GLN A 3 18.65 -0.82 42.49
N VAL A 4 19.06 -1.94 41.90
CA VAL A 4 19.06 -2.08 40.44
C VAL A 4 17.60 -2.12 40.02
N GLN A 5 17.10 -1.03 39.44
CA GLN A 5 15.85 -1.09 38.69
C GLN A 5 16.05 -2.08 37.55
N SER A 6 15.31 -3.19 37.60
CA SER A 6 15.30 -4.18 36.53
C SER A 6 14.69 -3.56 35.28
N ARG A 7 15.54 -3.06 34.39
CA ARG A 7 15.18 -2.95 32.98
C ARG A 7 14.90 -4.36 32.48
N GLN A 8 13.63 -4.75 32.48
CA GLN A 8 13.17 -5.68 31.46
C GLN A 8 13.51 -5.00 30.14
N HIS A 9 14.39 -5.62 29.37
CA HIS A 9 14.48 -5.28 27.97
C HIS A 9 13.18 -5.77 27.35
N ASP A 10 12.39 -4.82 26.85
CA ASP A 10 11.16 -5.14 26.14
C ASP A 10 11.57 -5.66 24.75
N GLU A 11 11.53 -6.99 24.58
CA GLU A 11 12.02 -7.67 23.36
C GLU A 11 11.07 -7.50 22.17
N SER A 12 9.95 -6.78 22.35
CA SER A 12 8.93 -6.54 21.33
C SER A 12 9.40 -5.71 20.12
N TYR A 13 10.49 -4.95 20.25
CA TYR A 13 11.04 -4.13 19.17
C TYR A 13 12.56 -4.02 19.21
N PHE A 14 13.18 -3.75 18.06
CA PHE A 14 14.61 -3.57 17.91
C PHE A 14 14.94 -2.53 16.84
N LYS A 15 16.01 -1.76 17.04
CA LYS A 15 16.48 -0.80 16.04
C LYS A 15 17.18 -1.54 14.89
N LEU A 16 16.92 -1.09 13.67
CA LEU A 16 17.55 -1.57 12.44
C LEU A 16 18.52 -0.52 11.88
N GLU A 17 19.49 -0.96 11.10
CA GLU A 17 20.44 -0.10 10.41
C GLU A 17 19.92 0.30 9.03
N SER A 18 20.44 1.41 8.46
CA SER A 18 20.00 1.89 7.15
C SER A 18 20.28 0.92 5.99
N SER A 19 21.14 -0.08 6.20
CA SER A 19 21.34 -1.22 5.29
C SER A 19 20.10 -2.10 5.14
N ASP A 20 19.29 -2.19 6.18
CA ASP A 20 18.25 -3.22 6.31
C ASP A 20 16.96 -2.80 5.60
N LYS A 21 16.84 -1.51 5.26
CA LYS A 21 15.80 -0.92 4.41
C LYS A 21 15.51 -1.77 3.17
N ALA A 22 16.53 -2.13 2.40
CA ALA A 22 16.38 -2.89 1.16
C ALA A 22 15.94 -4.35 1.38
N ALA A 23 16.09 -4.89 2.60
CA ALA A 23 15.55 -6.18 2.99
C ALA A 23 14.07 -6.05 3.43
N LEU A 24 13.72 -4.99 4.18
CA LEU A 24 12.33 -4.68 4.53
C LEU A 24 11.48 -4.42 3.28
N GLU A 25 11.86 -3.46 2.44
CA GLU A 25 11.14 -3.07 1.21
C GLU A 25 10.99 -4.22 0.19
N LYS A 26 11.84 -5.25 0.27
CA LYS A 26 11.77 -6.45 -0.57
C LYS A 26 10.90 -7.55 0.03
N LYS A 27 10.78 -7.63 1.36
CA LYS A 27 10.06 -8.70 2.07
C LYS A 27 8.63 -8.30 2.42
N TYR A 28 8.42 -7.03 2.74
CA TYR A 28 7.18 -6.47 3.29
C TYR A 28 6.67 -5.32 2.44
N ILE A 29 5.38 -5.03 2.54
CA ILE A 29 4.76 -3.88 1.89
C ILE A 29 4.61 -2.73 2.89
N ASP A 30 4.81 -1.48 2.43
CA ASP A 30 4.42 -0.30 3.21
C ASP A 30 2.88 -0.18 3.22
N LEU A 31 2.26 -0.65 4.30
CA LEU A 31 0.83 -0.63 4.54
C LEU A 31 0.27 0.79 4.73
N ALA A 32 1.09 1.81 5.02
CA ALA A 32 0.60 3.18 5.21
C ALA A 32 0.44 3.96 3.90
N SER A 33 1.16 3.57 2.83
CA SER A 33 1.26 4.34 1.59
C SER A 33 -0.10 4.69 0.94
N ALA A 34 -0.30 5.99 0.68
CA ALA A 34 -1.48 6.51 -0.03
C ALA A 34 -1.67 5.88 -1.41
N ASN A 35 -0.59 5.61 -2.14
CA ASN A 35 -0.65 5.01 -3.48
C ASN A 35 -1.14 3.56 -3.46
N LYS A 36 -1.26 2.95 -2.27
CA LYS A 36 -1.81 1.60 -2.05
C LYS A 36 -3.20 1.64 -1.40
N GLY A 37 -3.69 2.82 -1.00
CA GLY A 37 -5.01 3.01 -0.38
C GLY A 37 -5.00 3.57 1.04
N GLY A 38 -3.82 3.76 1.66
CA GLY A 38 -3.71 4.32 3.01
C GLY A 38 -4.17 5.78 3.07
N LYS A 39 -4.63 6.23 4.24
CA LYS A 39 -5.18 7.59 4.43
C LYS A 39 -4.81 8.13 5.79
N VAL A 40 -4.41 9.39 5.85
CA VAL A 40 -4.46 10.14 7.12
C VAL A 40 -5.92 10.51 7.36
N LEU A 41 -6.46 10.11 8.51
CA LEU A 41 -7.84 10.40 8.90
C LEU A 41 -7.93 11.69 9.71
N GLU A 42 -6.92 11.97 10.54
CA GLU A 42 -6.90 13.09 11.47
C GLU A 42 -5.47 13.43 11.87
N THR A 43 -5.22 14.71 12.12
CA THR A 43 -3.97 15.30 12.63
C THR A 43 -4.33 16.38 13.65
N SER A 44 -3.60 16.46 14.76
CA SER A 44 -3.92 17.42 15.84
C SER A 44 -3.56 18.87 15.51
N ASP A 45 -2.63 19.09 14.57
CA ASP A 45 -2.24 20.39 14.01
C ASP A 45 -1.52 20.15 12.67
N GLU A 46 -1.59 21.11 11.74
CA GLU A 46 -0.97 21.02 10.41
C GLU A 46 -0.36 22.36 9.96
N LEU A 47 -0.02 23.25 10.91
CA LEU A 47 0.17 24.68 10.60
C LEU A 47 1.28 24.97 9.57
N PHE A 48 2.33 24.15 9.51
CA PHE A 48 3.47 24.34 8.60
C PHE A 48 3.59 23.25 7.52
N GLY A 49 2.98 22.07 7.73
CA GLY A 49 2.94 20.99 6.75
C GLY A 49 1.82 19.99 7.02
N GLU A 50 1.09 19.62 5.97
CA GLU A 50 -0.13 18.79 6.04
C GLU A 50 0.19 17.30 6.27
N GLY A 51 -0.61 16.60 7.07
CA GLY A 51 -0.42 15.21 7.47
C GLY A 51 -0.31 14.22 6.31
N PHE A 52 -1.02 14.45 5.19
CA PHE A 52 -1.00 13.56 4.03
C PHE A 52 0.41 13.36 3.43
N HIS A 53 1.35 14.26 3.72
CA HIS A 53 2.76 14.11 3.37
C HIS A 53 3.39 12.84 3.94
N LEU A 54 3.01 12.43 5.16
CA LEU A 54 3.56 11.26 5.86
C LEU A 54 3.52 9.99 5.00
N ILE A 55 2.44 9.81 4.23
CA ILE A 55 2.13 8.57 3.52
C ILE A 55 2.31 8.64 2.00
N LYS A 56 2.96 9.69 1.47
CA LYS A 56 3.38 9.73 0.06
C LYS A 56 4.35 8.58 -0.23
N ASP A 57 4.17 7.84 -1.32
CA ASP A 57 4.96 6.62 -1.61
C ASP A 57 6.45 6.93 -1.90
N GLY A 58 6.73 8.04 -2.58
CA GLY A 58 8.11 8.51 -2.82
C GLY A 58 8.81 9.06 -1.57
N PRO A 59 10.15 9.23 -1.61
CA PRO A 59 10.90 9.93 -0.57
C PRO A 59 10.46 11.40 -0.44
N ALA A 60 10.89 12.07 0.63
CA ALA A 60 10.70 13.50 0.76
C ALA A 60 11.52 14.31 -0.27
N ILE A 61 11.06 15.51 -0.59
CA ILE A 61 11.80 16.50 -1.39
C ILE A 61 11.90 17.85 -0.68
N GLU A 62 12.87 18.66 -1.07
CA GLU A 62 13.10 20.00 -0.50
C GLU A 62 13.01 21.06 -1.62
N ASP A 63 12.17 22.09 -1.44
CA ASP A 63 12.15 23.27 -2.32
C ASP A 63 12.21 24.55 -1.48
N LYS A 64 13.44 25.06 -1.29
CA LYS A 64 13.74 26.27 -0.50
C LYS A 64 13.18 27.56 -1.10
N ASN A 65 12.71 27.53 -2.35
CA ASN A 65 12.19 28.70 -3.04
C ASN A 65 10.66 28.78 -2.98
N ARG A 66 9.99 27.76 -2.43
CA ARG A 66 8.54 27.69 -2.32
C ARG A 66 8.09 28.15 -0.93
N GLU A 67 7.43 29.29 -0.89
CA GLU A 67 6.77 29.81 0.31
C GLU A 67 5.28 29.39 0.35
N THR A 68 4.71 29.47 1.56
CA THR A 68 3.29 29.28 1.89
C THR A 68 2.86 30.42 2.81
N ALA A 69 1.56 30.55 3.10
CA ALA A 69 1.06 31.54 4.06
C ALA A 69 1.64 31.38 5.48
N SER A 70 2.15 30.20 5.84
CA SER A 70 2.74 29.91 7.15
C SER A 70 4.28 30.02 7.19
N GLY A 71 4.95 30.01 6.03
CA GLY A 71 6.42 29.96 5.94
C GLY A 71 6.90 29.10 4.76
N PHE A 72 8.17 28.67 4.78
CA PHE A 72 8.71 27.79 3.74
C PHE A 72 7.91 26.48 3.64
N TRP A 73 7.64 26.02 2.42
CA TRP A 73 6.93 24.77 2.19
C TRP A 73 7.76 23.56 2.64
N LYS A 74 7.08 22.59 3.26
CA LYS A 74 7.63 21.30 3.69
C LYS A 74 6.95 20.16 2.95
N ASP A 75 7.73 19.17 2.52
CA ASP A 75 7.21 17.90 2.02
C ASP A 75 7.02 16.89 3.16
N GLY A 76 6.39 17.32 4.26
CA GLY A 76 6.22 16.56 5.50
C GLY A 76 5.08 17.14 6.35
N TRP A 77 4.69 16.43 7.40
CA TRP A 77 3.82 16.96 8.44
C TRP A 77 4.66 17.84 9.38
N GLU A 78 4.30 19.10 9.60
CA GLU A 78 4.99 19.99 10.57
C GLU A 78 3.98 20.84 11.34
N THR A 79 4.05 20.74 12.67
CA THR A 79 3.10 21.37 13.60
C THR A 79 3.59 22.73 14.10
N ARG A 80 2.68 23.49 14.71
CA ARG A 80 3.05 24.69 15.48
C ARG A 80 4.07 24.39 16.57
N ARG A 81 4.93 25.38 16.84
CA ARG A 81 5.91 25.35 17.93
C ARG A 81 5.28 25.61 19.29
N HIS A 82 5.93 25.13 20.33
CA HIS A 82 5.57 25.35 21.73
C HIS A 82 4.20 24.75 22.07
N ASN A 83 4.02 23.48 21.72
CA ASN A 83 2.86 22.71 22.16
C ASN A 83 2.76 22.75 23.70
N LYS A 84 1.55 22.96 24.20
CA LYS A 84 1.24 23.01 25.64
C LYS A 84 0.84 21.64 26.17
N ASP A 85 0.38 20.77 25.28
CA ASP A 85 0.06 19.37 25.55
C ASP A 85 1.34 18.52 25.43
N SER A 86 1.23 17.23 25.74
CA SER A 86 2.42 16.35 25.79
C SER A 86 2.96 15.94 24.43
N HIS A 87 2.12 15.95 23.39
CA HIS A 87 2.43 15.53 22.02
C HIS A 87 1.41 16.07 21.02
N HIS A 88 1.75 15.99 19.75
CA HIS A 88 0.82 16.00 18.63
C HIS A 88 0.62 14.58 18.09
N SER A 89 -0.49 14.28 17.43
CA SER A 89 -0.80 12.95 16.90
C SER A 89 -1.35 12.98 15.47
N ALA A 90 -1.03 11.94 14.69
CA ALA A 90 -1.59 11.67 13.37
C ALA A 90 -2.19 10.26 13.32
N THR A 91 -3.49 10.17 13.04
CA THR A 91 -4.26 8.92 12.92
C THR A 91 -4.31 8.49 11.45
N ILE A 92 -3.87 7.27 11.14
CA ILE A 92 -3.67 6.78 9.77
C ILE A 92 -4.40 5.45 9.59
N GLN A 93 -5.34 5.41 8.65
CA GLN A 93 -5.90 4.16 8.11
C GLN A 93 -4.87 3.51 7.19
N LEU A 94 -4.57 2.23 7.42
CA LEU A 94 -3.72 1.44 6.55
C LEU A 94 -4.44 1.10 5.24
N ALA A 95 -3.67 0.96 4.17
CA ALA A 95 -4.11 0.57 2.83
C ALA A 95 -4.87 -0.77 2.81
N SER A 96 -4.59 -1.64 3.77
CA SER A 96 -5.21 -2.94 3.97
C SER A 96 -5.03 -3.36 5.42
N ALA A 97 -5.88 -4.25 5.92
CA ALA A 97 -5.61 -4.97 7.16
C ALA A 97 -4.31 -5.78 7.04
N GLY A 98 -3.52 -5.88 8.09
CA GLY A 98 -2.24 -6.59 8.03
C GLY A 98 -1.50 -6.76 9.36
N THR A 99 -0.55 -7.70 9.38
CA THR A 99 0.43 -7.84 10.46
C THR A 99 1.59 -6.86 10.23
N ILE A 100 2.00 -6.13 11.27
CA ILE A 100 3.08 -5.14 11.20
C ILE A 100 4.41 -5.77 11.63
N ALA A 101 5.44 -5.61 10.82
CA ALA A 101 6.79 -6.12 11.05
C ALA A 101 7.83 -5.02 11.37
N GLY A 102 7.51 -3.75 11.13
CA GLY A 102 8.41 -2.64 11.45
C GLY A 102 7.99 -1.29 10.88
N PHE A 103 8.79 -0.27 11.15
CA PHE A 103 8.53 1.13 10.79
C PHE A 103 9.77 1.83 10.22
N ASP A 104 9.55 2.93 9.50
CA ASP A 104 10.54 3.99 9.26
C ASP A 104 9.89 5.34 9.62
N VAL A 105 10.50 6.06 10.57
CA VAL A 105 10.12 7.44 10.89
C VAL A 105 11.15 8.38 10.27
N ASP A 106 10.84 8.87 9.07
CA ASP A 106 11.71 9.71 8.25
C ASP A 106 11.59 11.18 8.66
N THR A 107 12.71 11.83 8.95
CA THR A 107 12.82 13.25 9.34
C THR A 107 13.62 14.08 8.33
N SER A 108 13.78 13.59 7.10
CA SER A 108 14.45 14.28 5.99
C SER A 108 13.99 15.73 5.86
N PHE A 109 14.93 16.67 5.76
CA PHE A 109 14.71 18.12 5.66
C PHE A 109 14.07 18.79 6.90
N PHE A 110 13.98 18.08 8.03
CA PHE A 110 13.65 18.63 9.35
C PHE A 110 14.90 18.74 10.25
N ASP A 111 16.00 19.24 9.69
CA ASP A 111 17.17 19.59 10.49
C ASP A 111 16.84 20.78 11.42
N GLY A 112 17.06 20.61 12.73
CA GLY A 112 16.66 21.58 13.76
C GLY A 112 15.16 21.82 13.98
N SER A 113 14.24 21.22 13.21
CA SER A 113 12.78 21.26 13.46
C SER A 113 12.09 19.89 13.54
N HIS A 114 12.84 18.79 13.53
CA HIS A 114 12.35 17.47 13.91
C HIS A 114 11.90 17.46 15.38
N PRO A 115 10.92 16.63 15.74
CA PRO A 115 10.58 16.38 17.14
C PRO A 115 11.69 15.60 17.85
N ALA A 116 11.78 15.76 19.17
CA ALA A 116 12.80 15.05 19.97
C ALA A 116 12.50 13.54 20.10
N PHE A 117 11.22 13.15 20.07
CA PHE A 117 10.79 11.75 20.18
C PHE A 117 9.53 11.48 19.37
N ALA A 118 9.28 10.21 19.04
CA ALA A 118 8.00 9.70 18.57
C ALA A 118 7.60 8.38 19.26
N SER A 119 6.33 7.99 19.19
CA SER A 119 5.86 6.62 19.48
C SER A 119 4.78 6.24 18.46
N ILE A 120 4.50 4.94 18.33
CA ILE A 120 3.48 4.42 17.40
C ILE A 120 2.60 3.40 18.11
N GLU A 121 1.29 3.64 18.03
CA GLU A 121 0.25 2.70 18.45
C GLU A 121 -0.49 2.14 17.22
N ALA A 122 -1.14 1.00 17.37
CA ALA A 122 -2.00 0.40 16.35
C ALA A 122 -3.31 -0.14 16.95
N CYS A 123 -4.33 -0.30 16.11
CA CYS A 123 -5.59 -0.94 16.50
C CYS A 123 -6.25 -1.69 15.33
N LEU A 124 -7.13 -2.64 15.66
CA LEU A 124 -7.95 -3.38 14.71
C LEU A 124 -9.38 -2.87 14.74
N ILE A 125 -9.88 -2.47 13.57
CA ILE A 125 -11.24 -1.99 13.37
C ILE A 125 -11.79 -2.63 12.09
N VAL A 126 -12.91 -3.33 12.24
CA VAL A 126 -13.56 -4.13 11.19
C VAL A 126 -14.95 -3.60 10.85
N LYS A 127 -15.76 -3.33 11.89
CA LYS A 127 -17.03 -2.59 11.87
C LYS A 127 -17.06 -1.76 13.17
N GLY A 128 -17.36 -0.46 13.12
CA GLY A 128 -17.30 0.43 14.28
C GLY A 128 -17.19 1.93 13.93
N THR A 129 -17.11 2.80 14.94
CA THR A 129 -16.87 4.25 14.83
C THR A 129 -15.56 4.66 15.52
N LYS A 130 -15.33 5.95 15.79
CA LYS A 130 -14.05 6.46 16.33
C LYS A 130 -13.80 6.07 17.79
N GLU A 131 -14.88 5.71 18.48
CA GLU A 131 -14.94 5.42 19.91
C GLU A 131 -14.47 3.99 20.21
N ASP A 132 -14.49 3.09 19.23
CA ASP A 132 -14.07 1.68 19.35
C ASP A 132 -12.54 1.49 19.33
N TYR A 133 -11.77 2.58 19.29
CA TYR A 133 -10.32 2.60 19.04
C TYR A 133 -9.50 2.10 20.24
N GLN A 134 -9.41 0.77 20.40
CA GLN A 134 -8.53 0.12 21.37
C GLN A 134 -7.06 0.16 20.91
N TRP A 135 -6.37 1.25 21.22
CA TRP A 135 -4.96 1.46 20.88
C TRP A 135 -4.01 0.58 21.71
N LYS A 136 -3.11 -0.12 21.02
CA LYS A 136 -1.98 -0.86 21.59
C LYS A 136 -0.67 -0.20 21.14
N GLU A 137 0.23 0.11 22.07
CA GLU A 137 1.58 0.59 21.73
C GLU A 137 2.38 -0.53 21.03
N LEU A 138 2.95 -0.22 19.86
CA LEU A 138 3.82 -1.14 19.10
C LEU A 138 5.27 -0.65 19.04
N LEU A 139 5.48 0.66 19.10
CA LEU A 139 6.79 1.28 19.19
C LEU A 139 6.74 2.33 20.31
N PRO A 140 7.39 2.12 21.46
CA PRO A 140 7.37 3.06 22.56
C PRO A 140 8.11 4.36 22.22
N LYS A 141 8.11 5.30 23.16
CA LYS A 141 8.71 6.64 22.97
C LYS A 141 10.23 6.59 22.68
N ILE A 142 10.57 6.53 21.40
CA ILE A 142 11.93 6.50 20.84
C ILE A 142 12.49 7.91 20.62
N PRO A 143 13.81 8.14 20.78
CA PRO A 143 14.46 9.37 20.37
C PRO A 143 14.60 9.44 18.84
N LEU A 144 14.51 10.66 18.30
CA LEU A 144 14.73 10.95 16.88
C LEU A 144 15.88 11.95 16.70
N ASN A 145 16.48 11.95 15.51
CA ASN A 145 17.55 12.85 15.07
C ASN A 145 17.07 13.61 13.83
N GLY A 146 17.59 14.81 13.58
CA GLY A 146 17.24 15.56 12.38
C GLY A 146 17.73 14.92 11.09
N ASN A 147 16.99 15.14 10.00
CA ASN A 147 17.38 14.77 8.63
C ASN A 147 17.80 13.29 8.49
N SER A 148 17.10 12.41 9.21
CA SER A 148 17.47 11.00 9.40
C SER A 148 16.27 10.05 9.23
N HIS A 149 16.52 8.88 8.66
CA HIS A 149 15.61 7.72 8.71
C HIS A 149 15.77 6.96 10.04
N HIS A 150 14.69 6.35 10.51
CA HIS A 150 14.67 5.65 11.80
C HIS A 150 13.95 4.30 11.67
N TYR A 151 14.71 3.30 11.23
CA TYR A 151 14.22 1.94 11.05
C TYR A 151 14.10 1.19 12.38
N TYR A 152 12.94 0.58 12.62
CA TYR A 152 12.70 -0.33 13.74
C TYR A 152 11.97 -1.57 13.25
N GLY A 153 12.44 -2.74 13.67
CA GLY A 153 11.73 -4.02 13.51
C GLY A 153 10.91 -4.32 14.76
N LEU A 154 9.80 -5.04 14.57
CA LEU A 154 9.01 -5.61 15.66
C LEU A 154 9.28 -7.11 15.78
N GLN A 155 9.04 -7.67 16.96
CA GLN A 155 8.91 -9.12 17.14
C GLN A 155 7.74 -9.64 16.29
N ALA A 156 7.91 -10.82 15.68
CA ALA A 156 6.86 -11.41 14.85
C ALA A 156 5.59 -11.67 15.67
N SER A 157 4.45 -11.23 15.14
CA SER A 157 3.12 -11.36 15.74
C SER A 157 2.08 -11.60 14.64
N ASP A 158 1.07 -12.41 14.97
CA ASP A 158 -0.09 -12.67 14.12
C ASP A 158 -1.25 -11.66 14.35
N GLU A 159 -1.06 -10.67 15.24
CA GLU A 159 -2.02 -9.60 15.44
C GLU A 159 -2.16 -8.72 14.20
N ILE A 160 -3.40 -8.61 13.71
CA ILE A 160 -3.79 -7.83 12.53
C ILE A 160 -4.23 -6.43 12.98
N TYR A 161 -3.78 -5.39 12.29
CA TYR A 161 -4.21 -4.01 12.51
C TYR A 161 -4.80 -3.40 11.23
N THR A 162 -5.67 -2.39 11.37
CA THR A 162 -6.18 -1.58 10.24
C THR A 162 -5.84 -0.10 10.36
N HIS A 163 -5.41 0.36 11.54
CA HIS A 163 -5.03 1.75 11.79
C HIS A 163 -3.76 1.83 12.63
N VAL A 164 -2.98 2.90 12.43
CA VAL A 164 -1.88 3.31 13.31
C VAL A 164 -2.05 4.76 13.76
N ARG A 165 -1.52 5.09 14.93
CA ARG A 165 -1.39 6.47 15.42
C ARG A 165 0.08 6.78 15.66
N LEU A 166 0.60 7.78 14.94
CA LEU A 166 1.93 8.34 15.14
C LEU A 166 1.84 9.50 16.13
N ASN A 167 2.55 9.38 17.25
CA ASN A 167 2.65 10.44 18.26
C ASN A 167 4.01 11.14 18.17
N MET A 168 4.00 12.47 18.26
CA MET A 168 5.15 13.34 18.03
C MET A 168 5.36 14.26 19.25
N TYR A 169 6.54 14.22 19.89
CA TYR A 169 6.76 14.86 21.19
C TYR A 169 7.81 15.99 21.16
N PRO A 170 7.50 17.21 21.67
CA PRO A 170 6.15 17.76 21.92
C PRO A 170 5.51 18.33 20.64
N ASP A 171 6.35 18.87 19.76
CA ASP A 171 6.06 19.43 18.43
C ASP A 171 7.29 19.27 17.53
N GLY A 172 7.11 19.49 16.22
CA GLY A 172 8.17 19.40 15.22
C GLY A 172 7.61 19.01 13.85
N GLY A 173 8.47 18.45 12.99
CA GLY A 173 8.06 17.87 11.70
C GLY A 173 8.65 16.50 11.38
N ILE A 174 7.85 15.68 10.69
CA ILE A 174 8.16 14.32 10.22
C ILE A 174 7.83 14.25 8.72
N ALA A 175 8.79 13.76 7.93
CA ALA A 175 8.72 13.74 6.48
C ALA A 175 7.90 12.56 5.93
N ARG A 176 8.15 11.35 6.42
CA ARG A 176 7.39 10.13 6.07
C ARG A 176 7.20 9.22 7.28
N LEU A 177 6.12 8.44 7.23
CA LEU A 177 5.96 7.22 8.01
C LEU A 177 5.84 6.04 7.05
N ARG A 178 6.65 5.00 7.24
CA ARG A 178 6.44 3.68 6.64
C ARG A 178 5.94 2.70 7.68
N VAL A 179 4.99 1.85 7.31
CA VAL A 179 4.47 0.76 8.14
C VAL A 179 4.70 -0.54 7.36
N PHE A 180 5.83 -1.19 7.58
CA PHE A 180 6.18 -2.42 6.87
C PHE A 180 5.41 -3.60 7.45
N GLY A 181 4.69 -4.34 6.61
CA GLY A 181 3.93 -5.51 7.06
C GLY A 181 3.55 -6.49 5.95
N ASN A 182 2.70 -7.45 6.29
CA ASN A 182 2.02 -8.33 5.34
C ASN A 182 0.54 -7.95 5.29
N ILE A 183 -0.11 -8.11 4.13
CA ILE A 183 -1.57 -7.95 4.03
C ILE A 183 -2.24 -9.22 4.58
N SER A 184 -3.25 -9.01 5.43
CA SER A 184 -4.12 -10.04 6.01
C SER A 184 -5.56 -9.67 5.63
N PRO A 185 -6.07 -10.11 4.46
CA PRO A 185 -7.30 -9.58 3.90
C PRO A 185 -8.53 -9.82 4.79
N ILE A 186 -9.31 -8.76 5.01
CA ILE A 186 -10.66 -8.87 5.57
C ILE A 186 -11.61 -8.97 4.38
N PHE A 187 -12.16 -10.16 4.15
CA PHE A 187 -13.12 -10.39 3.07
C PHE A 187 -14.51 -9.85 3.42
N PRO A 188 -15.31 -9.44 2.42
CA PRO A 188 -16.73 -9.16 2.62
C PRO A 188 -17.52 -10.45 2.89
N GLU A 189 -18.79 -10.29 3.23
CA GLU A 189 -19.71 -11.40 3.51
C GLU A 189 -19.88 -12.32 2.29
N ASP A 190 -19.97 -13.64 2.51
CA ASP A 190 -19.95 -14.64 1.44
C ASP A 190 -21.09 -14.43 0.42
N GLY A 191 -20.80 -14.72 -0.86
CA GLY A 191 -21.68 -14.38 -1.98
C GLY A 191 -21.50 -12.95 -2.52
N THR A 192 -20.81 -12.06 -1.79
CA THR A 192 -20.49 -10.71 -2.29
C THR A 192 -19.59 -10.77 -3.52
N VAL A 193 -19.92 -9.98 -4.55
CA VAL A 193 -19.04 -9.76 -5.71
C VAL A 193 -18.06 -8.63 -5.39
N PHE A 194 -16.77 -8.92 -5.36
CA PHE A 194 -15.69 -7.95 -5.13
C PHE A 194 -14.47 -8.23 -6.03
N ASP A 195 -13.53 -7.29 -6.08
CA ASP A 195 -12.30 -7.44 -6.88
C ASP A 195 -11.29 -8.40 -6.21
N LEU A 196 -11.22 -9.62 -6.73
CA LEU A 196 -10.31 -10.67 -6.25
C LEU A 196 -8.84 -10.43 -6.65
N ALA A 197 -8.57 -9.58 -7.64
CA ALA A 197 -7.22 -9.24 -8.08
C ALA A 197 -6.62 -8.05 -7.30
N SER A 198 -7.44 -7.27 -6.58
CA SER A 198 -7.01 -6.14 -5.76
C SER A 198 -5.93 -6.53 -4.76
N LEU A 199 -4.89 -5.70 -4.67
CA LEU A 199 -3.87 -5.78 -3.62
C LEU A 199 -4.50 -5.82 -2.21
N ALA A 200 -5.57 -5.02 -1.98
CA ALA A 200 -6.24 -4.96 -0.69
C ALA A 200 -7.07 -6.22 -0.36
N SER A 201 -7.39 -7.02 -1.37
CA SER A 201 -7.98 -8.35 -1.20
C SER A 201 -6.94 -9.45 -1.02
N GLY A 202 -5.64 -9.12 -1.06
CA GLY A 202 -4.52 -10.06 -1.02
C GLY A 202 -3.96 -10.45 -2.40
N GLY A 203 -4.41 -9.80 -3.48
CA GLY A 203 -3.94 -10.04 -4.84
C GLY A 203 -2.45 -9.72 -5.01
N ILE A 204 -1.74 -10.57 -5.75
CA ILE A 204 -0.28 -10.50 -5.91
C ILE A 204 0.09 -10.74 -7.38
N VAL A 205 0.81 -9.79 -8.00
CA VAL A 205 1.50 -10.07 -9.26
C VAL A 205 2.60 -11.11 -9.01
N VAL A 206 2.55 -12.18 -9.79
CA VAL A 206 3.52 -13.28 -9.79
C VAL A 206 4.66 -12.94 -10.75
N LYS A 207 4.33 -12.62 -12.01
CA LYS A 207 5.26 -12.36 -13.12
C LYS A 207 4.67 -11.40 -14.15
N SER A 208 5.53 -10.83 -14.99
CA SER A 208 5.17 -10.23 -16.27
C SER A 208 6.25 -10.48 -17.32
N SER A 209 5.91 -10.28 -18.60
CA SER A 209 6.86 -10.36 -19.72
C SER A 209 7.88 -9.21 -19.73
N ASP A 210 7.44 -8.00 -19.37
CA ASP A 210 8.23 -6.76 -19.32
C ASP A 210 7.72 -5.87 -18.17
N ASP A 211 8.61 -5.07 -17.58
CA ASP A 211 8.32 -4.13 -16.48
C ASP A 211 9.00 -2.75 -16.67
N ARG A 212 9.36 -2.42 -17.92
CA ARG A 212 10.39 -1.42 -18.23
C ARG A 212 10.00 0.03 -17.94
N TYR A 213 8.73 0.38 -18.10
CA TYR A 213 8.27 1.79 -18.03
C TYR A 213 7.25 2.06 -16.92
N GLY A 214 6.46 1.05 -16.54
CA GLY A 214 5.58 1.06 -15.36
C GLY A 214 5.57 -0.33 -14.74
N LYS A 215 5.33 -0.45 -13.43
CA LYS A 215 5.41 -1.74 -12.73
C LYS A 215 4.11 -2.53 -12.83
N PRO A 216 4.15 -3.85 -13.07
CA PRO A 216 2.94 -4.67 -13.17
C PRO A 216 2.11 -4.66 -11.88
N SER A 217 2.76 -4.54 -10.71
CA SER A 217 2.11 -4.38 -9.40
C SER A 217 1.17 -3.17 -9.31
N ASN A 218 1.32 -2.18 -10.19
CA ASN A 218 0.53 -0.95 -10.13
C ASN A 218 -0.94 -1.19 -10.55
N ILE A 219 -1.21 -2.15 -11.44
CA ILE A 219 -2.57 -2.34 -11.97
C ILE A 219 -3.54 -2.89 -10.92
N ILE A 220 -3.03 -3.61 -9.93
CA ILE A 220 -3.81 -4.18 -8.81
C ILE A 220 -3.94 -3.24 -7.59
N LEU A 221 -3.35 -2.03 -7.63
CA LEU A 221 -3.53 -1.03 -6.57
C LEU A 221 -5.02 -0.64 -6.49
N PRO A 222 -5.65 -0.54 -5.30
CA PRO A 222 -7.09 -0.31 -5.18
C PRO A 222 -7.50 1.13 -5.55
N VAL A 223 -6.61 2.10 -5.35
CA VAL A 223 -6.83 3.51 -5.76
C VAL A 223 -6.77 3.66 -7.29
N PRO A 224 -7.45 4.67 -7.89
CA PRO A 224 -7.32 4.98 -9.32
C PRO A 224 -5.89 5.36 -9.73
N GLY A 225 -5.56 5.21 -11.02
CA GLY A 225 -4.27 5.63 -11.56
C GLY A 225 -4.14 7.15 -11.68
N VAL A 226 -3.03 7.73 -11.22
CA VAL A 226 -2.81 9.19 -11.29
C VAL A 226 -2.17 9.68 -12.59
N ASN A 227 -1.38 8.85 -13.28
CA ASN A 227 -0.82 9.07 -14.62
C ASN A 227 -0.21 7.75 -15.17
N THR A 228 0.36 7.75 -16.38
CA THR A 228 0.91 6.53 -17.01
C THR A 228 2.07 5.87 -16.26
N ARG A 229 2.86 6.60 -15.45
CA ARG A 229 3.92 5.98 -14.61
C ARG A 229 3.36 5.20 -13.43
N ASP A 230 2.15 5.56 -13.02
CA ASP A 230 1.38 4.88 -11.98
C ASP A 230 0.58 3.69 -12.54
N GLY A 231 0.80 3.30 -13.80
CA GLY A 231 0.30 2.06 -14.39
C GLY A 231 1.39 1.02 -14.59
N TRP A 232 1.05 -0.06 -15.31
CA TRP A 232 2.01 -0.95 -15.97
C TRP A 232 2.22 -0.47 -17.40
N GLN A 233 3.46 -0.49 -17.90
CA GLN A 233 3.74 -0.20 -19.31
C GLN A 233 4.97 -0.96 -19.79
N THR A 234 4.83 -1.64 -20.93
CA THR A 234 5.86 -2.47 -21.56
C THR A 234 6.59 -1.74 -22.69
N ARG A 235 7.59 -2.40 -23.29
CA ARG A 235 8.32 -1.88 -24.46
C ARG A 235 7.51 -2.08 -25.74
N ARG A 236 7.52 -1.06 -26.61
CA ARG A 236 7.06 -1.18 -28.00
C ARG A 236 7.76 -2.31 -28.74
N SER A 237 7.00 -3.27 -29.23
CA SER A 237 7.47 -4.38 -30.03
C SER A 237 7.33 -4.09 -31.52
N ARG A 238 8.04 -4.89 -32.31
CA ARG A 238 7.96 -4.98 -33.78
C ARG A 238 8.00 -6.44 -34.26
N VAL A 239 7.90 -7.40 -33.34
CA VAL A 239 7.91 -8.83 -33.65
C VAL A 239 6.50 -9.27 -34.00
N GLU A 240 6.34 -9.97 -35.12
CA GLU A 240 5.05 -10.50 -35.56
C GLU A 240 4.52 -11.53 -34.55
N GLY A 241 3.24 -11.42 -34.19
CA GLY A 241 2.62 -12.27 -33.16
C GLY A 241 3.01 -11.95 -31.71
N HIS A 242 3.78 -10.88 -31.45
CA HIS A 242 4.11 -10.45 -30.09
C HIS A 242 2.86 -10.15 -29.25
N HIS A 243 2.95 -10.50 -27.98
CA HIS A 243 2.04 -10.08 -26.92
C HIS A 243 2.84 -9.95 -25.62
N ASP A 244 2.46 -8.99 -24.79
CA ASP A 244 2.94 -8.91 -23.41
C ASP A 244 1.90 -9.51 -22.46
N TRP A 245 2.31 -9.92 -21.26
CA TRP A 245 1.42 -10.57 -20.30
C TRP A 245 1.82 -10.30 -18.85
N VAL A 246 0.85 -10.43 -17.94
CA VAL A 246 1.03 -10.36 -16.49
C VAL A 246 0.22 -11.48 -15.82
N GLU A 247 0.87 -12.24 -14.96
CA GLU A 247 0.29 -13.33 -14.15
C GLU A 247 0.07 -12.84 -12.72
N ILE A 248 -1.14 -13.06 -12.19
CA ILE A 248 -1.58 -12.58 -10.87
C ILE A 248 -2.20 -13.74 -10.11
N LYS A 249 -1.74 -13.97 -8.87
CA LYS A 249 -2.47 -14.75 -7.87
C LYS A 249 -3.56 -13.87 -7.29
N LEU A 250 -4.79 -14.37 -7.30
CA LEU A 250 -5.94 -13.73 -6.68
C LEU A 250 -5.84 -13.83 -5.15
N GLY A 251 -6.38 -12.84 -4.45
CA GLY A 251 -6.34 -12.77 -2.99
C GLY A 251 -7.14 -13.87 -2.28
N ALA A 252 -8.12 -14.46 -2.97
CA ALA A 252 -8.77 -15.71 -2.61
C ALA A 252 -9.15 -16.49 -3.88
N ALA A 253 -9.40 -17.79 -3.74
CA ALA A 253 -10.07 -18.56 -4.78
C ALA A 253 -11.48 -17.99 -5.05
N GLY A 254 -11.93 -17.97 -6.30
CA GLY A 254 -13.26 -17.44 -6.60
C GLY A 254 -13.82 -17.75 -7.98
N GLN A 255 -15.14 -17.65 -8.09
CA GLN A 255 -15.85 -17.62 -9.36
C GLN A 255 -15.77 -16.21 -9.94
N LEU A 256 -14.92 -16.03 -10.95
CA LEU A 256 -14.74 -14.75 -11.64
C LEU A 256 -15.98 -14.48 -12.49
N LYS A 257 -16.53 -13.25 -12.47
CA LYS A 257 -17.76 -12.90 -13.21
C LYS A 257 -17.50 -11.84 -14.28
N ARG A 258 -16.79 -10.75 -13.95
CA ARG A 258 -16.43 -9.69 -14.92
C ARG A 258 -15.04 -9.10 -14.67
N VAL A 259 -14.41 -8.59 -15.72
CA VAL A 259 -13.12 -7.89 -15.67
C VAL A 259 -13.28 -6.43 -16.10
N GLU A 260 -12.52 -5.53 -15.46
CA GLU A 260 -12.39 -4.13 -15.85
C GLU A 260 -10.93 -3.82 -16.15
N ILE A 261 -10.67 -3.40 -17.39
CA ILE A 261 -9.37 -2.94 -17.89
C ILE A 261 -9.43 -1.41 -18.00
N ASP A 262 -8.85 -0.73 -17.02
CA ASP A 262 -8.76 0.73 -16.99
C ASP A 262 -7.53 1.18 -17.77
N LEU A 263 -7.75 1.92 -18.87
CA LEU A 263 -6.75 2.47 -19.76
C LEU A 263 -6.64 4.00 -19.66
N THR A 264 -7.22 4.61 -18.61
CA THR A 264 -7.10 6.06 -18.33
C THR A 264 -5.64 6.49 -18.35
N HIS A 265 -5.35 7.66 -18.93
CA HIS A 265 -4.03 8.22 -19.26
C HIS A 265 -3.29 7.57 -20.43
N PHE A 266 -3.64 6.35 -20.86
CA PHE A 266 -2.99 5.66 -21.98
C PHE A 266 -3.64 6.04 -23.32
N ARG A 267 -3.13 7.11 -23.94
CA ARG A 267 -3.65 7.74 -25.17
C ARG A 267 -2.74 7.43 -26.37
N GLY A 268 -3.02 6.36 -27.10
CA GLY A 268 -2.17 5.92 -28.23
C GLY A 268 -0.88 5.19 -27.80
N ASN A 269 -0.85 4.75 -26.54
CA ASN A 269 0.10 3.81 -25.95
C ASN A 269 -0.60 2.77 -25.05
N ASN A 270 -1.93 2.69 -25.14
CA ASN A 270 -2.73 1.53 -24.77
C ASN A 270 -2.43 0.35 -25.72
N PRO A 271 -2.70 -0.91 -25.32
CA PRO A 271 -2.76 -2.01 -26.27
C PRO A 271 -3.95 -1.87 -27.23
N ASP A 272 -3.89 -2.56 -28.38
CA ASP A 272 -5.00 -2.62 -29.35
C ASP A 272 -6.06 -3.65 -28.90
N PHE A 273 -5.64 -4.75 -28.29
CA PHE A 273 -6.50 -5.83 -27.79
C PHE A 273 -5.98 -6.39 -26.46
N ILE A 274 -6.85 -7.07 -25.72
CA ILE A 274 -6.51 -7.88 -24.55
C ILE A 274 -7.17 -9.27 -24.61
N SER A 275 -6.71 -10.22 -23.80
CA SER A 275 -7.42 -11.47 -23.48
C SER A 275 -7.13 -11.91 -22.04
N LEU A 276 -8.02 -12.69 -21.44
CA LEU A 276 -7.87 -13.18 -20.06
C LEU A 276 -7.94 -14.71 -20.03
N ASP A 277 -6.88 -15.33 -19.54
CA ASP A 277 -6.84 -16.74 -19.16
C ASP A 277 -6.86 -16.85 -17.62
N ALA A 278 -7.40 -17.95 -17.09
CA ALA A 278 -7.41 -18.26 -15.66
C ALA A 278 -7.04 -19.72 -15.39
N CYS A 279 -6.54 -20.02 -14.20
CA CYS A 279 -6.29 -21.39 -13.75
C CYS A 279 -6.49 -21.55 -12.23
N ASN A 280 -6.52 -22.80 -11.79
CA ASN A 280 -6.36 -23.17 -10.39
C ASN A 280 -4.99 -23.84 -10.20
N SER A 281 -4.34 -23.55 -9.08
CA SER A 281 -3.01 -23.99 -8.65
C SER A 281 -2.81 -23.59 -7.19
N GLU A 282 -2.20 -24.47 -6.40
CA GLU A 282 -1.77 -24.18 -5.02
C GLU A 282 -0.48 -23.35 -4.99
N TYR A 283 0.37 -23.50 -6.00
CA TYR A 283 1.65 -22.80 -6.12
C TYR A 283 1.42 -21.31 -6.40
N ARG A 284 2.10 -20.43 -5.65
CA ARG A 284 2.17 -18.98 -5.93
C ARG A 284 2.82 -18.68 -7.29
N ASP A 285 3.71 -19.55 -7.75
CA ASP A 285 4.31 -19.46 -9.08
C ASP A 285 3.95 -20.71 -9.87
N VAL A 286 2.94 -20.55 -10.73
CA VAL A 286 2.30 -21.62 -11.52
C VAL A 286 3.25 -22.33 -12.50
N GLN A 287 4.47 -21.83 -12.72
CA GLN A 287 5.46 -22.57 -13.54
C GLN A 287 5.94 -23.88 -12.87
N TYR A 288 5.76 -24.00 -11.55
CA TYR A 288 6.15 -25.18 -10.77
C TYR A 288 5.02 -26.20 -10.62
N ASP A 289 3.81 -25.87 -11.08
CA ASP A 289 2.66 -26.76 -11.09
C ASP A 289 2.68 -27.61 -12.38
N PRO A 290 2.80 -28.95 -12.29
CA PRO A 290 2.84 -29.82 -13.47
C PRO A 290 1.45 -30.16 -14.04
N GLU A 291 0.36 -29.84 -13.33
CA GLU A 291 -1.01 -30.18 -13.71
C GLU A 291 -1.84 -28.97 -14.16
N VAL A 292 -1.31 -27.75 -13.98
CA VAL A 292 -1.97 -26.47 -14.28
C VAL A 292 -2.54 -26.42 -15.70
N LYS A 293 -3.83 -26.05 -15.78
CA LYS A 293 -4.57 -25.87 -17.03
C LYS A 293 -5.11 -24.46 -17.09
N TRP A 294 -4.65 -23.71 -18.09
CA TRP A 294 -5.15 -22.38 -18.41
C TRP A 294 -6.43 -22.50 -19.25
N ILE A 295 -7.52 -21.91 -18.75
CA ILE A 295 -8.82 -21.80 -19.42
C ILE A 295 -9.01 -20.35 -19.84
N GLN A 296 -9.38 -20.11 -21.09
CA GLN A 296 -9.62 -18.75 -21.60
C GLN A 296 -11.02 -18.28 -21.20
N LEU A 297 -11.09 -17.28 -20.32
CA LEU A 297 -12.36 -16.70 -19.84
C LEU A 297 -12.78 -15.45 -20.63
N LEU A 298 -11.84 -14.79 -21.31
CA LEU A 298 -12.10 -13.70 -22.24
C LEU A 298 -11.22 -13.90 -23.49
N PRO A 299 -11.79 -14.14 -24.68
CA PRO A 299 -11.02 -14.22 -25.93
C PRO A 299 -10.35 -12.88 -26.27
N LYS A 300 -9.60 -12.85 -27.37
CA LYS A 300 -8.95 -11.62 -27.83
C LYS A 300 -9.99 -10.58 -28.28
N THR A 301 -10.13 -9.52 -27.50
CA THR A 301 -11.13 -8.45 -27.69
C THR A 301 -10.44 -7.08 -27.71
N ASP A 302 -10.97 -6.17 -28.52
CA ASP A 302 -10.47 -4.80 -28.69
C ASP A 302 -10.76 -3.92 -27.47
N VAL A 303 -9.96 -2.87 -27.29
CA VAL A 303 -10.07 -1.93 -26.15
C VAL A 303 -9.88 -0.48 -26.58
N GLU A 304 -10.64 0.43 -25.96
CA GLU A 304 -10.48 1.86 -26.13
C GLU A 304 -9.50 2.43 -25.09
N GLY A 305 -8.44 3.11 -25.57
CA GLY A 305 -7.52 3.86 -24.72
C GLY A 305 -8.19 5.04 -24.01
N ASP A 306 -7.62 5.46 -22.88
CA ASP A 306 -8.15 6.51 -21.99
C ASP A 306 -9.55 6.23 -21.41
N LYS A 307 -9.95 4.95 -21.34
CA LYS A 307 -11.29 4.49 -20.96
C LYS A 307 -11.23 3.28 -20.03
N LYS A 308 -12.29 3.07 -19.24
CA LYS A 308 -12.59 1.80 -18.57
C LYS A 308 -13.30 0.86 -19.55
N ASN A 309 -12.69 -0.28 -19.83
CA ASN A 309 -13.22 -1.32 -20.70
C ASN A 309 -13.70 -2.48 -19.80
N ILE A 310 -14.99 -2.78 -19.81
CA ILE A 310 -15.61 -3.77 -18.90
C ILE A 310 -16.16 -4.92 -19.73
N PHE A 311 -15.81 -6.15 -19.33
CA PHE A 311 -16.20 -7.37 -20.03
C PHE A 311 -16.72 -8.42 -19.02
N GLU A 312 -17.90 -8.98 -19.29
CA GLU A 312 -18.35 -10.20 -18.63
C GLU A 312 -17.50 -11.40 -19.11
N LEU A 313 -17.23 -12.35 -18.21
CA LEU A 313 -16.38 -13.51 -18.49
C LEU A 313 -17.22 -14.73 -18.89
N ALA A 314 -16.63 -15.62 -19.70
CA ALA A 314 -17.22 -16.92 -20.02
C ALA A 314 -17.00 -17.89 -18.85
N THR A 315 -17.95 -17.92 -17.90
CA THR A 315 -17.82 -18.70 -16.65
C THR A 315 -18.38 -20.11 -16.77
N ASP A 316 -17.65 -21.10 -16.26
CA ASP A 316 -18.04 -22.51 -16.14
C ASP A 316 -18.40 -22.93 -14.70
N ASP A 317 -18.79 -21.96 -13.87
CA ASP A 317 -18.92 -22.03 -12.41
C ASP A 317 -17.66 -22.48 -11.64
N GLY A 318 -16.52 -22.63 -12.33
CA GLY A 318 -15.23 -22.98 -11.76
C GLY A 318 -14.67 -21.93 -10.79
N ALA A 319 -13.89 -22.43 -9.82
CA ALA A 319 -13.13 -21.61 -8.89
C ALA A 319 -11.68 -21.46 -9.37
N TYR A 320 -11.21 -20.23 -9.49
CA TYR A 320 -9.89 -19.89 -10.02
C TYR A 320 -9.03 -19.22 -8.93
N THR A 321 -7.73 -19.52 -8.91
CA THR A 321 -6.76 -18.91 -7.96
C THR A 321 -5.78 -17.97 -8.65
N HIS A 322 -5.60 -18.10 -9.97
CA HIS A 322 -4.69 -17.29 -10.76
C HIS A 322 -5.32 -16.85 -12.08
N ILE A 323 -4.86 -15.70 -12.58
CA ILE A 323 -5.19 -15.15 -13.90
C ILE A 323 -3.91 -14.81 -14.66
N ARG A 324 -3.99 -14.83 -16.00
CA ARG A 324 -3.03 -14.19 -16.90
C ARG A 324 -3.80 -13.22 -17.78
N LEU A 325 -3.46 -11.94 -17.66
CA LEU A 325 -3.92 -10.90 -18.59
C LEU A 325 -2.87 -10.78 -19.69
N ASN A 326 -3.28 -10.99 -20.94
CA ASN A 326 -2.46 -10.81 -22.13
C ASN A 326 -2.85 -9.49 -22.81
N ILE A 327 -1.87 -8.74 -23.31
CA ILE A 327 -2.06 -7.47 -24.04
C ILE A 327 -1.39 -7.56 -25.42
N TYR A 328 -2.03 -7.03 -26.45
CA TYR A 328 -1.57 -7.18 -27.84
C TYR A 328 -1.47 -5.83 -28.58
N PRO A 329 -0.37 -5.58 -29.32
CA PRO A 329 0.90 -6.29 -29.24
C PRO A 329 1.63 -5.97 -27.92
N ASP A 330 1.61 -4.72 -27.51
CA ASP A 330 2.27 -4.15 -26.34
C ASP A 330 1.47 -2.93 -25.88
N GLY A 331 1.85 -2.28 -24.78
CA GLY A 331 1.22 -1.02 -24.37
C GLY A 331 1.33 -0.78 -22.88
N GLY A 332 0.28 -0.18 -22.30
CA GLY A 332 0.16 0.00 -20.86
C GLY A 332 -1.28 0.08 -20.38
N ILE A 333 -1.44 -0.16 -19.08
CA ILE A 333 -2.70 -0.30 -18.37
C ILE A 333 -2.61 0.52 -17.08
N SER A 334 -3.67 1.27 -16.77
CA SER A 334 -3.80 2.01 -15.51
C SER A 334 -4.15 1.06 -14.37
N ARG A 335 -5.28 0.35 -14.47
CA ARG A 335 -5.75 -0.61 -13.46
C ARG A 335 -6.42 -1.84 -14.08
N LEU A 336 -6.40 -2.93 -13.32
CA LEU A 336 -7.14 -4.16 -13.53
C LEU A 336 -8.05 -4.36 -12.32
N ARG A 337 -9.30 -4.78 -12.55
CA ARG A 337 -10.19 -5.33 -11.51
C ARG A 337 -10.76 -6.65 -12.03
N VAL A 338 -10.76 -7.69 -11.21
CA VAL A 338 -11.39 -8.99 -11.53
C VAL A 338 -12.46 -9.26 -10.50
N TYR A 339 -13.68 -8.86 -10.84
CA TYR A 339 -14.84 -8.98 -9.99
C TYR A 339 -15.35 -10.41 -9.99
N GLY A 340 -15.42 -11.03 -8.82
CA GLY A 340 -15.92 -12.38 -8.63
C GLY A 340 -16.46 -12.61 -7.23
N ILE A 341 -17.00 -13.79 -7.02
CA ILE A 341 -17.46 -14.27 -5.70
C ILE A 341 -16.35 -15.16 -5.14
N ARG A 342 -15.87 -14.86 -3.93
CA ARG A 342 -14.95 -15.75 -3.21
C ARG A 342 -15.61 -17.10 -2.98
N VAL A 343 -14.90 -18.16 -3.32
CA VAL A 343 -15.24 -19.52 -2.88
C VAL A 343 -14.47 -19.74 -1.58
N PRO A 344 -15.14 -19.97 -0.45
CA PRO A 344 -14.44 -20.32 0.79
C PRO A 344 -13.55 -21.54 0.56
N GLU A 345 -12.35 -21.51 1.14
CA GLU A 345 -11.53 -22.72 1.20
C GLU A 345 -12.31 -23.75 2.02
N THR A 346 -12.62 -24.91 1.42
CA THR A 346 -13.20 -26.02 2.16
C THR A 346 -12.16 -26.51 3.14
N GLU A 347 -12.34 -26.21 4.43
CA GLU A 347 -11.55 -26.84 5.48
C GLU A 347 -11.58 -28.35 5.26
N ASN A 348 -10.40 -28.95 5.16
CA ASN A 348 -10.29 -30.40 5.01
C ASN A 348 -10.84 -31.02 6.29
N THR A 349 -12.07 -31.54 6.23
CA THR A 349 -12.82 -31.95 7.43
C THR A 349 -12.16 -33.12 8.16
N GLU A 350 -11.30 -33.88 7.48
CA GLU A 350 -10.41 -34.86 8.11
C GLU A 350 -9.36 -34.22 9.03
N VAL A 351 -8.82 -33.05 8.66
CA VAL A 351 -7.85 -32.30 9.49
C VAL A 351 -8.55 -31.59 10.64
N ALA A 352 -9.72 -30.98 10.40
CA ALA A 352 -10.54 -30.41 11.47
C ALA A 352 -10.94 -31.48 12.50
N ALA A 353 -11.44 -32.63 12.04
CA ALA A 353 -11.80 -33.77 12.90
C ALA A 353 -10.57 -34.39 13.60
N ALA A 354 -9.38 -34.39 12.99
CA ALA A 354 -8.16 -34.83 13.64
C ALA A 354 -7.71 -33.86 14.76
N VAL A 355 -7.79 -32.55 14.54
CA VAL A 355 -7.49 -31.52 15.54
C VAL A 355 -8.51 -31.54 16.70
N GLU A 356 -9.78 -31.81 16.41
CA GLU A 356 -10.82 -31.93 17.43
C GLU A 356 -10.73 -33.27 18.18
N GLY A 357 -10.44 -34.38 17.49
CA GLY A 357 -10.17 -35.68 18.10
C GLY A 357 -8.95 -35.67 19.04
N LEU A 358 -7.91 -34.88 18.72
CA LEU A 358 -6.75 -34.68 19.58
C LEU A 358 -7.06 -33.86 20.86
N LYS A 359 -8.15 -33.09 20.90
CA LYS A 359 -8.61 -32.40 22.12
C LYS A 359 -9.39 -33.31 23.08
N MET A 360 -9.81 -34.49 22.63
CA MET A 360 -10.69 -35.40 23.39
C MET A 360 -9.95 -36.51 24.16
N MET A 361 -8.63 -36.38 24.37
CA MET A 361 -7.89 -37.18 25.36
C MET A 361 -7.65 -36.38 26.65
N GLU A 362 -8.72 -36.17 27.41
CA GLU A 362 -8.58 -35.79 28.82
C GLU A 362 -7.93 -36.95 29.61
N THR A 363 -6.99 -36.61 30.50
CA THR A 363 -6.42 -37.59 31.42
C THR A 363 -7.43 -37.90 32.54
N PRO A 364 -7.69 -39.19 32.86
CA PRO A 364 -8.59 -39.50 33.96
C PRO A 364 -8.05 -38.96 35.29
N ALA A 365 -8.87 -38.17 35.99
CA ALA A 365 -8.61 -37.85 37.38
C ALA A 365 -8.87 -39.09 38.24
N ASP A 366 -7.85 -39.55 38.98
CA ASP A 366 -7.99 -40.59 40.00
C ASP A 366 -7.76 -39.99 41.39
N SER A 367 -8.46 -40.50 42.40
CA SER A 367 -8.72 -39.76 43.64
C SER A 367 -8.38 -40.51 44.92
N ALA A 368 -7.71 -39.78 45.82
CA ALA A 368 -7.54 -40.03 47.25
C ALA A 368 -6.72 -41.25 47.71
N LEU A 369 -5.66 -40.99 48.49
CA LEU A 369 -5.40 -41.80 49.68
C LEU A 369 -4.86 -40.98 50.88
N SER A 370 -5.74 -40.82 51.87
CA SER A 370 -5.54 -40.76 53.33
C SER A 370 -4.27 -40.17 53.99
N SER A 371 -4.55 -39.27 54.95
CA SER A 371 -3.94 -39.13 56.29
C SER A 371 -2.46 -38.82 56.49
N ALA A 372 -2.20 -37.61 57.00
CA ALA A 372 -1.38 -37.39 58.19
C ALA A 372 -2.02 -36.26 59.03
N THR A 373 -2.00 -36.36 60.36
CA THR A 373 -2.61 -35.39 61.28
C THR A 373 -1.55 -34.71 62.13
N LEU A 374 -1.66 -33.39 62.29
CA LEU A 374 -1.10 -32.66 63.43
C LEU A 374 -2.03 -31.48 63.77
N VAL A 375 -1.99 -31.03 65.03
CA VAL A 375 -3.04 -30.20 65.65
C VAL A 375 -2.40 -29.02 66.33
N GLU A 376 -2.91 -27.80 66.09
CA GLU A 376 -2.82 -26.76 67.11
C GLU A 376 -4.02 -25.79 67.14
N THR A 377 -4.67 -25.85 68.29
CA THR A 377 -5.78 -25.12 68.90
C THR A 377 -5.86 -23.59 68.76
N THR A 378 -7.07 -23.12 68.42
CA THR A 378 -7.88 -22.18 69.23
C THR A 378 -7.48 -20.70 69.38
N ARG A 379 -8.29 -19.81 68.79
CA ARG A 379 -9.10 -18.83 69.57
C ARG A 379 -10.33 -18.30 68.82
N ARG A 380 -11.29 -17.75 69.58
CA ARG A 380 -12.52 -17.05 69.16
C ARG A 380 -12.44 -15.57 69.62
N GLU A 381 -13.48 -14.81 69.21
CA GLU A 381 -13.96 -13.49 69.66
C GLU A 381 -13.63 -12.36 68.66
N THR A 382 -14.58 -11.86 67.84
CA THR A 382 -15.80 -11.06 68.10
C THR A 382 -15.55 -9.68 68.71
N VAL A 383 -15.93 -8.60 67.98
CA VAL A 383 -16.96 -7.61 68.36
C VAL A 383 -17.03 -6.45 67.32
N LYS A 384 -18.26 -6.17 66.85
CA LYS A 384 -18.95 -4.92 66.39
C LYS A 384 -18.20 -3.79 65.63
N GLU A 385 -18.72 -3.14 64.56
CA GLU A 385 -20.10 -2.71 64.12
C GLU A 385 -20.46 -1.26 64.56
N VAL A 386 -21.41 -0.60 63.86
CA VAL A 386 -21.86 0.82 63.93
C VAL A 386 -20.94 1.78 63.10
N GLU A 387 -21.31 2.38 61.95
CA GLU A 387 -22.46 3.28 61.55
C GLU A 387 -22.19 4.77 61.90
N GLU A 388 -22.74 5.83 61.28
CA GLU A 388 -23.78 6.11 60.23
C GLU A 388 -23.16 7.07 59.15
N GLU A 389 -23.64 7.28 57.91
CA GLU A 389 -24.94 7.80 57.40
C GLU A 389 -25.21 9.29 57.76
N GLN A 390 -26.04 10.14 57.13
CA GLN A 390 -27.23 10.11 56.22
C GLN A 390 -27.27 11.48 55.44
N GLU A 391 -28.04 11.83 54.38
CA GLU A 391 -28.96 11.16 53.43
C GLU A 391 -29.26 12.10 52.20
N GLU A 392 -29.79 11.56 51.07
CA GLU A 392 -30.83 12.08 50.12
C GLU A 392 -30.85 13.51 49.47
N ASN A 393 -31.51 13.82 48.32
CA ASN A 393 -32.30 13.11 47.27
C ASN A 393 -32.18 13.90 45.89
N THR A 394 -33.07 14.09 44.88
CA THR A 394 -34.50 13.79 44.57
C THR A 394 -34.81 13.85 43.04
N LYS A 395 -35.46 12.80 42.46
CA LYS A 395 -36.58 12.79 41.44
C LYS A 395 -36.42 13.52 40.05
N THR A 396 -37.05 13.19 38.89
CA THR A 396 -38.07 12.17 38.43
C THR A 396 -38.24 12.17 36.87
N VAL A 397 -38.87 11.10 36.29
CA VAL A 397 -39.71 11.09 35.01
C VAL A 397 -38.95 11.25 33.66
N LYS A 398 -39.27 10.67 32.47
CA LYS A 398 -40.18 9.64 31.83
C LYS A 398 -39.42 9.10 30.57
N THR A 399 -39.58 7.92 29.91
CA THR A 399 -40.66 7.02 29.41
C THR A 399 -40.98 7.13 27.89
N SER A 400 -40.66 6.07 27.12
CA SER A 400 -41.09 5.71 25.72
C SER A 400 -40.63 6.62 24.56
N LEU A 401 -40.51 6.21 23.28
CA LEU A 401 -41.12 5.11 22.48
C LEU A 401 -40.12 4.36 21.55
N ILE A 402 -40.62 3.38 20.76
CA ILE A 402 -39.91 2.55 19.77
C ILE A 402 -40.25 2.98 18.34
N SER A 403 -39.28 2.95 17.40
CA SER A 403 -39.55 2.80 15.96
C SER A 403 -38.34 2.32 15.15
N GLU A 404 -38.54 1.25 14.37
CA GLU A 404 -37.78 0.93 13.15
C GLU A 404 -38.24 1.89 12.00
N VAL A 405 -37.71 1.96 10.76
CA VAL A 405 -36.94 1.03 9.91
C VAL A 405 -36.11 1.81 8.85
N SER A 406 -35.12 1.15 8.26
CA SER A 406 -34.66 1.25 6.85
C SER A 406 -34.09 2.55 6.23
N SER A 407 -32.85 2.44 5.74
CA SER A 407 -32.32 2.87 4.43
C SER A 407 -33.01 3.97 3.58
N VAL A 408 -32.20 4.88 3.01
CA VAL A 408 -32.20 5.18 1.56
C VAL A 408 -30.89 5.85 1.12
N ALA A 409 -30.58 5.81 -0.18
CA ALA A 409 -29.34 6.34 -0.76
C ALA A 409 -29.30 7.88 -0.85
N THR A 410 -28.09 8.44 -0.76
CA THR A 410 -27.80 9.84 -1.13
C THR A 410 -27.84 10.02 -2.64
N LEU A 411 -28.84 10.74 -3.15
CA LEU A 411 -28.81 11.35 -4.48
C LEU A 411 -28.28 12.79 -4.39
N VAL A 412 -27.76 13.29 -5.50
CA VAL A 412 -27.18 14.63 -5.61
C VAL A 412 -28.28 15.66 -5.82
N GLU A 413 -28.34 16.67 -4.95
CA GLU A 413 -29.01 17.94 -5.22
C GLU A 413 -27.96 18.97 -5.68
N ASN A 414 -28.31 19.82 -6.64
CA ASN A 414 -27.47 20.91 -7.11
C ASN A 414 -28.07 22.23 -6.61
N ASP A 415 -27.27 23.05 -5.93
CA ASP A 415 -27.67 24.42 -5.63
C ASP A 415 -27.69 25.27 -6.91
N THR A 416 -28.75 26.06 -7.06
CA THR A 416 -28.91 27.06 -8.12
C THR A 416 -29.03 28.46 -7.50
N GLU A 417 -28.08 29.34 -7.79
CA GLU A 417 -28.27 30.79 -7.63
C GLU A 417 -28.45 31.44 -9.02
N GLU A 418 -29.48 32.26 -9.17
CA GLU A 418 -29.77 33.02 -10.39
C GLU A 418 -29.27 34.47 -10.26
N VAL A 419 -28.58 34.99 -11.28
CA VAL A 419 -28.41 36.44 -11.50
C VAL A 419 -28.52 36.78 -12.99
N GLU A 420 -29.69 37.31 -13.34
CA GLU A 420 -30.10 38.20 -14.47
C GLU A 420 -29.30 38.25 -15.80
N GLU A 421 -30.01 37.84 -16.88
CA GLU A 421 -30.19 38.43 -18.24
C GLU A 421 -29.33 39.65 -18.70
N GLU A 422 -29.02 39.94 -19.99
CA GLU A 422 -29.15 39.35 -21.36
C GLU A 422 -28.34 40.31 -22.32
N PRO A 423 -28.39 40.27 -23.68
CA PRO A 423 -28.33 39.16 -24.66
C PRO A 423 -27.35 39.39 -25.84
N VAL A 424 -26.87 38.30 -26.49
CA VAL A 424 -26.33 38.36 -27.87
C VAL A 424 -26.78 37.20 -28.79
N LYS A 425 -27.94 37.40 -29.41
CA LYS A 425 -28.30 37.08 -30.83
C LYS A 425 -27.71 35.82 -31.52
N LYS A 426 -28.54 34.76 -31.55
CA LYS A 426 -28.86 33.85 -32.69
C LYS A 426 -27.86 33.70 -33.88
N ALA A 427 -27.44 32.45 -34.16
CA ALA A 427 -27.25 31.91 -35.52
C ALA A 427 -27.44 30.38 -35.57
N THR A 428 -27.71 29.77 -36.74
CA THR A 428 -28.21 28.38 -36.84
C THR A 428 -27.41 27.42 -37.73
N LYS A 429 -27.01 26.28 -37.14
CA LYS A 429 -27.18 24.89 -37.63
C LYS A 429 -27.19 24.63 -39.16
N ARG A 430 -26.09 24.06 -39.71
CA ARG A 430 -26.01 22.92 -40.68
C ARG A 430 -24.79 22.99 -41.62
N GLY A 431 -24.25 21.83 -42.03
CA GLY A 431 -23.49 21.66 -43.28
C GLY A 431 -22.14 20.95 -43.17
N ARG A 432 -22.03 19.75 -43.77
CA ARG A 432 -20.77 19.08 -44.15
C ARG A 432 -20.84 18.86 -45.67
N PRO A 433 -19.74 19.08 -46.44
CA PRO A 433 -19.12 17.93 -47.07
C PRO A 433 -17.58 18.03 -47.21
N LYS A 434 -16.98 17.06 -47.91
CA LYS A 434 -15.54 16.95 -48.21
C LYS A 434 -15.13 17.82 -49.41
N ALA A 435 -13.88 18.30 -49.43
CA ALA A 435 -13.05 18.49 -50.63
C ALA A 435 -11.57 18.58 -50.21
N ALA A 436 -10.62 18.57 -51.16
CA ALA A 436 -9.18 18.58 -50.90
C ALA A 436 -8.40 19.48 -51.89
N ALA A 437 -7.10 19.62 -51.60
CA ALA A 437 -5.99 20.00 -52.49
C ALA A 437 -5.58 21.49 -52.65
N THR A 438 -4.28 21.63 -52.96
CA THR A 438 -3.54 22.80 -53.50
C THR A 438 -2.89 23.74 -52.47
N ALA A 439 -1.76 24.35 -52.85
CA ALA A 439 -0.77 24.95 -51.95
C ALA A 439 -0.27 26.35 -52.39
N ALA A 440 0.29 27.09 -51.43
CA ALA A 440 1.19 28.24 -51.58
C ALA A 440 2.18 28.21 -50.37
N VAL A 441 3.50 28.37 -50.43
CA VAL A 441 4.47 29.17 -51.22
C VAL A 441 4.90 30.47 -50.49
N ALA A 442 6.22 30.59 -50.24
CA ALA A 442 6.93 31.75 -49.66
C ALA A 442 6.59 32.05 -48.16
N ALA A 443 7.31 32.86 -47.36
CA ALA A 443 8.58 33.61 -47.49
C ALA A 443 9.13 33.99 -46.07
N VAL A 444 10.39 34.39 -45.82
CA VAL A 444 11.71 34.06 -46.42
C VAL A 444 12.86 34.62 -45.51
N LYS A 445 14.04 33.96 -45.47
CA LYS A 445 15.35 34.41 -44.90
C LYS A 445 15.46 34.80 -43.41
N LEU A 446 16.51 34.28 -42.76
CA LEU A 446 17.62 35.11 -42.26
C LEU A 446 18.94 34.31 -42.31
N THR A 447 20.08 35.00 -42.48
CA THR A 447 21.35 34.38 -42.91
C THR A 447 22.50 34.65 -41.94
N ALA A 448 23.39 33.66 -41.77
CA ALA A 448 24.58 33.75 -40.92
C ALA A 448 25.76 34.53 -41.55
N ALA A 449 26.55 35.22 -40.72
CA ALA A 449 27.97 35.53 -40.95
C ALA A 449 28.65 36.06 -39.65
N ALA A 450 29.98 36.10 -39.49
CA ALA A 450 31.00 35.03 -39.60
C ALA A 450 32.43 35.57 -39.29
N LYS A 451 33.32 34.70 -38.75
CA LYS A 451 34.80 34.85 -38.69
C LYS A 451 35.30 35.93 -37.67
N LYS A 452 36.59 36.00 -37.26
CA LYS A 452 37.84 35.71 -38.02
C LYS A 452 39.12 35.62 -37.13
N LYS A 453 39.95 34.57 -37.33
CA LYS A 453 41.44 34.52 -37.14
C LYS A 453 42.05 34.63 -35.72
N ALA A 454 43.31 34.21 -35.42
CA ALA A 454 44.23 33.22 -36.04
C ALA A 454 45.55 32.98 -35.25
N LYS A 455 46.25 31.85 -35.55
CA LYS A 455 47.68 31.49 -35.31
C LYS A 455 48.15 31.32 -33.83
N GLY A 456 49.10 30.43 -33.50
CA GLY A 456 49.74 29.33 -34.27
C GLY A 456 51.21 29.04 -33.86
N ARG A 457 51.76 27.86 -34.26
CA ARG A 457 53.13 27.32 -34.01
C ARG A 457 53.36 26.79 -32.57
N SER A 458 54.22 25.77 -32.32
CA SER A 458 54.92 24.80 -33.19
C SER A 458 55.38 23.55 -32.41
N ALA A 459 55.82 22.51 -33.15
CA ALA A 459 56.50 21.29 -32.69
C ALA A 459 57.89 21.57 -32.02
N SER A 460 58.72 20.62 -31.56
CA SER A 460 58.95 19.22 -32.01
C SER A 460 59.91 18.41 -31.09
N VAL A 461 59.94 17.06 -31.28
CA VAL A 461 61.14 16.16 -31.20
C VAL A 461 61.75 15.84 -29.80
N LEU A 462 62.06 14.57 -29.47
CA LEU A 462 61.59 13.25 -29.97
C LEU A 462 61.28 12.25 -28.79
N ASP A 463 61.98 11.17 -28.35
CA ASP A 463 63.16 10.37 -28.76
C ASP A 463 63.10 8.92 -28.14
N GLU A 464 63.60 7.92 -28.89
CA GLU A 464 64.27 6.60 -28.61
C GLU A 464 64.22 5.85 -27.22
N ASP A 465 64.24 4.50 -27.11
CA ASP A 465 64.43 3.42 -28.11
C ASP A 465 63.95 1.98 -27.71
N GLU A 466 63.97 1.05 -28.68
CA GLU A 466 64.23 -0.42 -28.63
C GLU A 466 63.47 -1.40 -27.66
N VAL A 467 63.21 -2.70 -27.96
CA VAL A 467 63.12 -3.48 -29.23
C VAL A 467 62.43 -4.86 -28.99
N ALA A 468 61.81 -5.45 -30.03
CA ALA A 468 61.55 -6.91 -30.29
C ALA A 468 60.89 -7.85 -29.23
N SER A 469 60.33 -9.04 -29.56
CA SER A 469 59.61 -9.52 -30.77
C SER A 469 58.89 -10.88 -30.51
N THR A 470 57.91 -11.21 -31.35
CA THR A 470 57.54 -12.58 -31.82
C THR A 470 57.18 -13.74 -30.85
N THR A 471 55.91 -14.15 -30.95
CA THR A 471 55.40 -15.54 -31.17
C THR A 471 55.24 -16.59 -30.05
N SER A 472 54.25 -17.46 -30.30
CA SER A 472 54.01 -18.84 -29.80
C SER A 472 53.15 -19.06 -28.54
N SER A 473 52.02 -19.74 -28.78
CA SER A 473 51.20 -20.49 -27.82
C SER A 473 51.67 -21.98 -27.81
N PRO A 474 51.05 -22.95 -27.08
CA PRO A 474 49.93 -22.87 -26.12
C PRO A 474 50.07 -23.79 -24.86
N ARG A 475 48.99 -23.85 -24.05
CA ARG A 475 48.42 -25.08 -23.43
C ARG A 475 49.19 -25.81 -22.29
N THR A 476 48.55 -25.85 -21.11
CA THR A 476 48.44 -27.10 -20.32
C THR A 476 47.11 -27.21 -19.59
N LYS A 477 46.52 -28.41 -19.55
CA LYS A 477 45.46 -28.80 -18.60
C LYS A 477 46.12 -29.31 -17.31
N ARG A 478 45.42 -29.23 -16.18
CA ARG A 478 45.38 -30.32 -15.18
C ARG A 478 43.94 -30.54 -14.70
N THR A 479 43.66 -31.77 -14.30
CA THR A 479 42.33 -32.28 -13.88
C THR A 479 42.55 -33.41 -12.89
N ARG A 480 41.71 -33.50 -11.87
CA ARG A 480 41.69 -34.56 -10.84
C ARG A 480 42.94 -34.59 -9.94
N GLU A 481 42.85 -35.06 -8.70
CA GLU A 481 41.87 -36.00 -8.13
C GLU A 481 40.44 -35.47 -7.96
#